data_AF-A0A3D2C9Z2-F1
#
_entry.id   AF-A0A3D2C9Z2-F1
#
_cell.length_a   1.000
_cell.length_b   1.000
_cell.length_c   1.000
_cell.angle_alpha   90.00
_cell.angle_beta   90.00
_cell.angle_gamma   90.00
#
_symmetry.space_group_name_H-M   'P 1'
#
loop_
_entity.id
_entity.type
_entity.pdbx_description
1 polymer ?
#
loop_
_entity_poly.entity_id
_entity_poly.type
_entity_poly.pdbx_seq_one_letter_code
_entity_poly.pdbx_strand_id
1 'polypeptide(L)'
;MAGPALWGVMMICMACTALGVATRPAILVGVLAYAQLGHLFPTGDRGVDRLVRTVLLFVAFTNAHRCYALGNLLRRRPRLTTTPGWATDVLHLLLVLVYSAAGLVKVHSSPWWTGPGAPMLYRILTDPMAAHLDPSSSLWRSLWPVFRVSGWITVCWELSSVMFLTRYAHWWGMIGIFMHVGIAITMKLGMFSYGMLSLYFVVMAPFVSPLLDRIERRLGWWDAPDPRNPSGPTEAPSTAEAGKHPV
;
A
#
# COMPACT_ATOMS: atom_id res chain seq x y z
N MET A 1 16.90 17.56 -21.87
CA MET A 1 15.59 17.15 -22.44
C MET A 1 15.18 15.71 -22.08
N ALA A 2 16.10 14.81 -21.71
CA ALA A 2 15.74 13.42 -21.36
C ALA A 2 14.87 13.27 -20.09
N GLY A 3 15.06 14.13 -19.07
CA GLY A 3 14.31 14.07 -17.81
C GLY A 3 12.78 14.16 -17.98
N PRO A 4 12.25 15.22 -18.60
CA PRO A 4 10.80 15.34 -18.83
C PRO A 4 10.21 14.20 -19.65
N ALA A 5 10.93 13.70 -20.65
CA ALA A 5 10.48 12.56 -21.46
C ALA A 5 10.41 11.27 -20.63
N LEU A 6 11.44 10.96 -19.83
CA LEU A 6 11.44 9.81 -18.92
C LEU A 6 10.34 9.90 -17.87
N TRP A 7 10.09 11.09 -17.34
CA TRP A 7 8.99 11.34 -16.41
C TRP A 7 7.63 11.09 -17.07
N GLY A 8 7.41 11.57 -18.29
CA GLY A 8 6.19 11.29 -19.05
C GLY A 8 5.98 9.80 -19.30
N VAL A 9 7.02 9.08 -19.71
CA VAL A 9 6.98 7.61 -19.88
C VAL A 9 6.63 6.91 -18.57
N MET A 10 7.30 7.28 -17.48
CA MET A 10 7.01 6.73 -16.15
C MET A 10 5.54 6.95 -15.78
N MET A 11 5.02 8.17 -15.91
CA MET A 11 3.62 8.50 -15.55
C MET A 11 2.62 7.70 -16.37
N ILE A 12 2.83 7.57 -17.69
CA ILE A 12 1.98 6.75 -18.56
C ILE A 12 2.02 5.29 -18.12
N CYS A 13 3.21 4.74 -17.86
CA CYS A 13 3.37 3.37 -17.38
C CYS A 13 2.67 3.14 -16.03
N MET A 14 2.77 4.08 -15.08
CA MET A 14 2.07 3.97 -13.79
C MET A 14 0.55 4.00 -13.96
N ALA A 15 0.04 4.87 -14.83
CA ALA A 15 -1.39 4.92 -15.16
C ALA A 15 -1.86 3.62 -15.82
N CYS A 16 -1.12 3.10 -16.79
CA CYS A 16 -1.40 1.80 -17.42
C CYS A 16 -1.40 0.66 -16.39
N THR A 17 -0.43 0.63 -15.46
CA THR A 17 -0.38 -0.36 -14.39
C THR A 17 -1.60 -0.25 -13.47
N ALA A 18 -1.94 0.95 -13.01
CA ALA A 18 -3.09 1.20 -12.13
C ALA A 18 -4.42 0.80 -12.79
N LEU A 19 -4.58 1.07 -14.09
CA LEU A 19 -5.76 0.70 -14.86
C LEU A 19 -5.76 -0.77 -15.31
N GLY A 20 -4.66 -1.52 -15.11
CA GLY A 20 -4.53 -2.89 -15.58
C GLY A 20 -4.47 -3.02 -17.12
N VAL A 21 -3.93 -2.02 -17.81
CA VAL A 21 -3.72 -2.02 -19.26
C VAL A 21 -2.26 -2.36 -19.54
N ALA A 22 -2.01 -3.41 -20.33
CA ALA A 22 -0.65 -3.87 -20.67
C ALA A 22 0.26 -3.96 -19.42
N THR A 23 -0.27 -4.46 -18.30
CA THR A 23 0.31 -4.28 -16.96
C THR A 23 1.77 -4.72 -16.86
N ARG A 24 2.13 -5.92 -17.33
CA ARG A 24 3.52 -6.41 -17.23
C ARG A 24 4.53 -5.53 -17.99
N PRO A 25 4.38 -5.27 -19.30
CA PRO A 25 5.29 -4.37 -19.99
C PRO A 25 5.24 -2.94 -19.43
N ALA A 26 4.08 -2.44 -19.02
CA ALA A 26 3.95 -1.14 -18.37
C ALA A 26 4.76 -1.06 -17.06
N ILE A 27 4.68 -2.09 -16.21
CA ILE A 27 5.50 -2.18 -15.00
C ILE A 27 6.99 -2.19 -15.35
N LEU A 28 7.43 -3.06 -16.26
CA LEU A 28 8.85 -3.21 -16.58
C LEU A 28 9.44 -1.90 -17.13
N VAL A 29 8.77 -1.29 -18.10
CA VAL A 29 9.21 0.00 -18.67
C VAL A 29 9.13 1.11 -17.62
N GLY A 30 8.05 1.14 -16.83
CA GLY A 30 7.86 2.13 -15.78
C GLY A 30 8.93 2.05 -14.69
N VAL A 31 9.30 0.86 -14.23
CA VAL A 31 10.37 0.65 -13.23
C VAL A 31 11.72 1.08 -13.78
N LEU A 32 12.05 0.76 -15.03
CA LEU A 32 13.30 1.19 -15.66
C LEU A 32 13.37 2.70 -15.83
N ALA A 33 12.29 3.32 -16.33
CA ALA A 33 12.20 4.78 -16.45
C ALA A 33 12.31 5.47 -15.08
N TYR A 34 11.66 4.90 -14.06
CA TYR A 34 11.72 5.42 -12.69
C TYR A 34 13.10 5.26 -12.07
N ALA A 35 13.77 4.12 -12.26
CA ALA A 35 15.15 3.93 -11.83
C ALA A 35 16.08 4.94 -12.50
N GLN A 36 15.91 5.17 -13.81
CA GLN A 36 16.71 6.14 -14.56
C GLN A 36 16.50 7.58 -14.07
N LEU A 37 15.27 7.96 -13.71
CA LEU A 37 15.01 9.25 -13.07
C LEU A 37 15.75 9.37 -11.73
N GLY A 38 15.80 8.30 -10.94
CA GLY A 38 16.61 8.26 -9.71
C GLY A 38 18.10 8.42 -9.97
N HIS A 39 18.63 7.87 -11.07
CA HIS A 39 20.02 8.12 -11.48
C HIS A 39 20.27 9.56 -11.93
N LEU A 40 19.30 10.18 -12.63
CA LEU A 40 19.39 11.58 -13.05
C LEU A 40 19.28 12.57 -11.90
N PHE A 41 18.53 12.23 -10.84
CA PHE A 41 18.33 13.07 -9.66
C PHE A 41 18.40 12.25 -8.35
N PRO A 42 19.61 11.84 -7.91
CA PRO A 42 19.78 10.93 -6.77
C PRO A 42 19.22 11.45 -5.44
N THR A 43 19.20 12.77 -5.24
CA THR A 43 18.65 13.40 -4.03
C THR A 43 17.13 13.27 -3.94
N GLY A 44 16.45 13.07 -5.08
CA GLY A 44 15.02 12.76 -5.14
C GLY A 44 14.70 11.28 -5.01
N ASP A 45 15.67 10.37 -5.21
CA ASP A 45 15.46 8.92 -5.09
C ASP A 45 15.51 8.47 -3.63
N ARG A 46 14.37 8.55 -2.96
CA ARG A 46 14.25 8.22 -1.53
C ARG A 46 13.97 6.72 -1.36
N GLY A 47 13.93 6.28 -0.10
CA GLY A 47 13.63 4.89 0.25
C GLY A 47 12.28 4.42 -0.31
N VAL A 48 11.26 5.30 -0.35
CA VAL A 48 9.94 4.95 -0.91
C VAL A 48 9.98 4.72 -2.41
N ASP A 49 10.80 5.45 -3.17
CA ASP A 49 10.93 5.27 -4.62
C ASP A 49 11.50 3.87 -4.93
N ARG A 50 12.52 3.46 -4.17
CA ARG A 50 13.09 2.10 -4.24
C ARG A 50 12.09 1.04 -3.83
N LEU A 51 11.30 1.31 -2.79
CA LEU A 51 10.24 0.44 -2.33
C LEU A 51 9.16 0.23 -3.41
N VAL A 52 8.66 1.32 -4.01
CA VAL A 52 7.66 1.27 -5.07
C VAL A 52 8.17 0.47 -6.26
N ARG A 53 9.41 0.71 -6.72
CA ARG A 53 10.01 -0.08 -7.81
C ARG A 53 10.10 -1.57 -7.46
N THR A 54 10.49 -1.90 -6.22
CA THR A 54 10.59 -3.27 -5.73
C THR A 54 9.22 -3.97 -5.70
N VAL A 55 8.21 -3.29 -5.17
CA VAL A 55 6.82 -3.80 -5.10
C VAL A 55 6.25 -4.00 -6.50
N LEU A 56 6.45 -3.04 -7.41
CA LEU A 56 6.01 -3.15 -8.79
C LEU A 56 6.64 -4.36 -9.48
N LEU A 57 7.95 -4.57 -9.32
CA LEU A 57 8.62 -5.76 -9.85
C LEU A 57 7.99 -7.05 -9.32
N PHE A 58 7.73 -7.17 -8.02
CA PHE A 58 7.03 -8.33 -7.48
C PHE A 58 5.64 -8.50 -8.10
N VAL A 59 4.86 -7.43 -8.20
CA VAL A 59 3.52 -7.44 -8.80
C VAL A 59 3.56 -7.88 -10.27
N ALA A 60 4.61 -7.57 -11.03
CA ALA A 60 4.77 -8.02 -12.41
C ALA A 60 4.76 -9.55 -12.57
N PHE A 61 5.28 -10.25 -11.56
CA PHE A 61 5.30 -11.73 -11.50
C PHE A 61 4.01 -12.33 -10.92
N THR A 62 3.05 -11.48 -10.50
CA THR A 62 1.74 -11.94 -10.02
C THR A 62 0.68 -11.86 -11.12
N ASN A 63 -0.48 -12.45 -10.83
CA ASN A 63 -1.69 -12.29 -11.64
C ASN A 63 -2.71 -11.34 -10.98
N ALA A 64 -2.34 -10.63 -9.90
CA ALA A 64 -3.25 -9.79 -9.12
C ALA A 64 -3.93 -8.69 -9.96
N HIS A 65 -3.21 -8.15 -10.95
CA HIS A 65 -3.74 -7.16 -11.89
C HIS A 65 -4.96 -7.65 -12.69
N ARG A 66 -5.16 -8.96 -12.86
CA ARG A 66 -6.24 -9.52 -13.68
C ARG A 66 -7.62 -9.47 -13.01
N CYS A 67 -7.69 -9.11 -11.73
CA CYS A 67 -8.94 -9.04 -10.99
C CYS A 67 -9.81 -7.85 -11.44
N TYR A 68 -9.23 -6.65 -11.58
CA TYR A 68 -9.94 -5.42 -11.94
C TYR A 68 -9.32 -4.68 -13.13
N ALA A 69 -8.58 -5.39 -13.99
CA ALA A 69 -7.95 -4.78 -15.15
C ALA A 69 -8.97 -4.28 -16.19
N LEU A 70 -8.91 -3.00 -16.53
CA LEU A 70 -9.65 -2.42 -17.66
C LEU A 70 -9.32 -3.13 -18.98
N GLY A 71 -8.07 -3.57 -19.14
CA GLY A 71 -7.66 -4.37 -20.29
C GLY A 71 -8.41 -5.70 -20.41
N ASN A 72 -8.83 -6.31 -19.29
CA ASN A 72 -9.65 -7.52 -19.31
C ASN A 72 -11.10 -7.19 -19.66
N LEU A 73 -11.64 -6.09 -19.14
CA LEU A 73 -12.99 -5.62 -19.49
C LEU A 73 -13.11 -5.34 -20.99
N LEU A 74 -12.17 -4.57 -21.55
CA LEU A 74 -12.14 -4.22 -22.98
C LEU A 74 -11.98 -5.45 -23.89
N ARG A 75 -11.24 -6.47 -23.45
CA ARG A 75 -10.98 -7.69 -24.22
C ARG A 75 -11.88 -8.87 -23.84
N ARG A 76 -12.89 -8.64 -23.00
CA ARG A 76 -13.80 -9.67 -22.46
C ARG A 76 -13.07 -10.91 -21.92
N ARG A 77 -11.94 -10.70 -21.24
CA ARG A 77 -11.14 -11.79 -20.67
C ARG A 77 -11.70 -12.20 -19.30
N PRO A 78 -11.60 -13.48 -18.93
CA PRO A 78 -12.04 -13.94 -17.63
C PRO A 78 -11.22 -13.28 -16.52
N ARG A 79 -11.95 -12.87 -15.48
CA ARG A 79 -11.43 -12.33 -14.24
C ARG A 79 -10.71 -13.43 -13.46
N LEU A 80 -9.58 -13.09 -12.85
CA LEU A 80 -8.94 -13.96 -11.86
C LEU A 80 -9.14 -13.36 -10.48
N THR A 81 -9.82 -14.11 -9.61
CA THR A 81 -10.11 -13.72 -8.23
C THR A 81 -9.08 -14.23 -7.23
N THR A 82 -8.17 -15.11 -7.67
CA THR A 82 -7.10 -15.65 -6.83
C THR A 82 -5.73 -15.20 -7.32
N THR A 83 -4.81 -15.04 -6.37
CA THR A 83 -3.39 -14.74 -6.62
C THR A 83 -2.54 -15.65 -5.72
N PRO A 84 -1.29 -15.97 -6.10
CA PRO A 84 -0.42 -16.75 -5.23
C PRO A 84 -0.19 -16.05 -3.87
N GLY A 85 -0.24 -16.82 -2.77
CA GLY A 85 -0.06 -16.29 -1.40
C GLY A 85 1.35 -15.74 -1.13
N TRP A 86 2.39 -16.24 -1.80
CA TRP A 86 3.76 -15.74 -1.62
C TRP A 86 3.87 -14.23 -1.87
N ALA A 87 3.04 -13.68 -2.77
CA ALA A 87 3.06 -12.26 -3.08
C ALA A 87 2.64 -11.42 -1.88
N THR A 88 1.61 -11.85 -1.14
CA THR A 88 1.20 -11.20 0.09
C THR A 88 2.23 -11.39 1.19
N ASP A 89 2.86 -12.56 1.28
CA ASP A 89 3.88 -12.85 2.30
C ASP A 89 5.11 -11.96 2.13
N VAL A 90 5.57 -11.78 0.89
CA VAL A 90 6.69 -10.88 0.56
C VAL A 90 6.36 -9.43 0.91
N LEU A 91 5.12 -8.98 0.72
CA LEU A 91 4.72 -7.62 1.11
C LEU A 91 4.68 -7.42 2.62
N HIS A 92 4.23 -8.42 3.38
CA HIS A 92 4.34 -8.39 4.85
C HIS A 92 5.80 -8.35 5.30
N LEU A 93 6.66 -9.20 4.72
CA LEU A 93 8.09 -9.21 5.02
C LEU A 93 8.73 -7.85 4.70
N LEU A 94 8.35 -7.23 3.58
CA LEU A 94 8.87 -5.92 3.19
C LEU A 94 8.47 -4.82 4.19
N LEU A 95 7.23 -4.85 4.70
CA LEU A 95 6.81 -3.96 5.78
C LEU A 95 7.63 -4.20 7.06
N VAL A 96 7.87 -5.46 7.44
CA VAL A 96 8.73 -5.80 8.58
C VAL A 96 10.11 -5.16 8.40
N LEU A 97 10.76 -5.40 7.26
CA LEU A 97 12.10 -4.90 6.97
C LEU A 97 12.17 -3.37 7.01
N VAL A 98 11.22 -2.68 6.36
CA VAL A 98 11.19 -1.21 6.33
C VAL A 98 11.04 -0.64 7.73
N TYR A 99 10.11 -1.16 8.53
CA TYR A 99 9.89 -0.64 9.88
C TYR A 99 10.98 -1.03 10.88
N SER A 100 11.48 -2.26 10.84
CA SER A 100 12.59 -2.67 11.70
C SER A 100 13.82 -1.81 11.41
N ALA A 101 14.15 -1.58 10.12
CA ALA A 101 15.25 -0.70 9.74
C ALA A 101 15.03 0.73 10.23
N ALA A 102 13.81 1.28 10.07
CA ALA A 102 13.47 2.62 10.53
C ALA A 102 13.60 2.75 12.05
N GLY A 103 13.15 1.76 12.82
CA GLY A 103 13.26 1.73 14.27
C GLY A 103 14.71 1.62 14.74
N LEU A 104 15.50 0.73 14.12
CA LEU A 104 16.92 0.56 14.44
C LEU A 104 17.73 1.82 14.15
N VAL A 105 17.47 2.51 13.04
CA VAL A 105 18.12 3.79 12.74
C VAL A 105 17.78 4.84 13.79
N LYS A 106 16.52 4.89 14.26
CA LYS A 106 16.10 5.80 15.33
C LYS A 106 16.77 5.47 16.66
N VAL A 107 16.85 4.21 17.03
CA VAL A 107 17.56 3.78 18.25
C VAL A 107 19.05 4.09 18.18
N HIS A 108 19.71 3.96 17.03
CA HIS A 108 21.13 4.28 16.92
C HIS A 108 21.41 5.77 16.74
N SER A 109 20.40 6.56 16.37
CA SER A 109 20.55 8.02 16.29
C SER A 109 20.75 8.64 17.69
N SER A 110 21.45 9.79 17.74
CA SER A 110 21.75 10.59 18.94
C SER A 110 20.72 10.45 20.08
N PRO A 111 21.14 10.38 21.38
CA PRO A 111 20.28 9.99 22.51
C PRO A 111 19.13 10.97 22.75
N TRP A 112 18.06 10.79 21.97
CA TRP A 112 16.83 11.57 22.03
C TRP A 112 15.90 11.11 23.16
N TRP A 113 16.19 9.93 23.72
CA TRP A 113 15.35 9.26 24.72
C TRP A 113 15.73 9.58 26.18
N THR A 114 16.97 9.97 26.48
CA THR A 114 17.48 10.13 27.86
C THR A 114 18.11 11.48 28.19
N GLY A 115 18.13 12.45 27.27
CA GLY A 115 18.80 13.74 27.47
C GLY A 115 17.87 14.96 27.65
N PRO A 116 18.42 16.11 28.10
CA PRO A 116 17.72 17.40 28.08
C PRO A 116 17.57 17.98 26.66
N GLY A 117 18.16 17.33 25.66
CA GLY A 117 18.09 17.74 24.26
C GLY A 117 16.70 17.57 23.63
N ALA A 118 16.56 18.16 22.45
CA ALA A 118 15.34 18.11 21.66
C ALA A 118 14.95 16.64 21.33
N PRO A 119 13.71 16.21 21.63
CA PRO A 119 13.23 14.89 21.26
C PRO A 119 13.31 14.64 19.75
N MET A 120 13.55 13.40 19.35
CA MET A 120 13.65 13.02 17.93
C MET A 120 12.42 13.43 17.14
N LEU A 121 11.22 13.18 17.65
CA LEU A 121 10.00 13.52 16.93
C LEU A 121 9.84 15.03 16.74
N TYR A 122 10.22 15.84 17.74
CA TYR A 122 10.29 17.29 17.61
C TYR A 122 11.24 17.69 16.49
N ARG A 123 12.47 17.15 16.48
CA ARG A 123 13.48 17.44 15.44
C ARG A 123 12.97 17.11 14.03
N ILE A 124 12.29 15.98 13.87
CA ILE A 124 11.70 15.54 12.60
C ILE A 124 10.58 16.50 12.18
N LEU A 125 9.69 16.87 13.10
CA LEU A 125 8.52 17.70 12.80
C LEU A 125 8.84 19.19 12.67
N THR A 126 10.04 19.63 13.03
CA THR A 126 10.53 21.00 12.79
C THR A 126 11.62 21.07 11.71
N ASP A 127 11.88 19.97 11.00
CA ASP A 127 12.86 19.96 9.92
C ASP A 127 12.37 20.84 8.76
N PRO A 128 13.10 21.90 8.36
CA PRO A 128 12.65 22.84 7.33
C PRO A 128 12.49 22.20 5.95
N MET A 129 13.14 21.07 5.70
CA MET A 129 13.03 20.34 4.44
C MET A 129 11.85 19.37 4.42
N ALA A 130 11.33 18.97 5.58
CA ALA A 130 10.44 17.83 5.68
C ALA A 130 9.14 18.09 6.47
N ALA A 131 8.99 19.22 7.17
CA ALA A 131 7.86 19.40 8.09
C ALA A 131 7.21 20.78 8.08
N HIS A 132 6.08 20.89 8.78
CA HIS A 132 5.26 22.11 8.87
C HIS A 132 5.41 22.88 10.18
N LEU A 133 5.99 22.30 11.25
CA LEU A 133 6.03 22.97 12.55
C LEU A 133 7.13 24.03 12.59
N ASP A 134 6.77 25.21 13.11
CA ASP A 134 7.69 26.30 13.35
C ASP A 134 8.58 26.03 14.59
N PRO A 135 9.91 25.87 14.45
CA PRO A 135 10.82 25.63 15.57
C PRO A 135 10.97 26.81 16.55
N SER A 136 10.51 28.00 16.17
CA SER A 136 10.62 29.20 17.00
C SER A 136 9.54 29.27 18.09
N SER A 137 8.42 28.56 17.90
CA SER A 137 7.30 28.57 18.83
C SER A 137 7.64 27.87 20.16
N SER A 138 7.45 28.60 21.26
CA SER A 138 7.66 28.10 22.62
C SER A 138 6.69 26.98 23.00
N LEU A 139 5.49 26.97 22.41
CA LEU A 139 4.48 25.94 22.64
C LEU A 139 5.02 24.53 22.32
N TRP A 140 5.69 24.37 21.18
CA TRP A 140 6.24 23.07 20.78
C TRP A 140 7.37 22.61 21.70
N ARG A 141 8.11 23.56 22.29
CA ARG A 141 9.15 23.26 23.29
C ARG A 141 8.55 22.79 24.60
N SER A 142 7.46 23.42 25.05
CA SER A 142 6.71 22.96 26.23
C SER A 142 6.13 21.54 26.05
N LEU A 143 5.87 21.12 24.81
CA LEU A 143 5.36 19.78 24.48
C LEU A 143 6.47 18.72 24.27
N TRP A 144 7.75 19.02 24.55
CA TRP A 144 8.84 18.04 24.44
C TRP A 144 8.61 16.73 25.20
N PRO A 145 8.02 16.70 26.41
CA PRO A 145 7.69 15.44 27.07
C PRO A 145 6.75 14.56 26.22
N VAL A 146 5.74 15.17 25.59
CA VAL A 146 4.81 14.48 24.69
C VAL A 146 5.54 13.94 23.47
N PHE A 147 6.36 14.77 22.79
CA PHE A 147 7.15 14.31 21.64
C PHE A 147 8.10 13.16 21.98
N ARG A 148 8.64 13.11 23.20
CA ARG A 148 9.51 12.03 23.66
C ARG A 148 8.74 10.74 23.87
N VAL A 149 7.58 10.80 24.52
CA VAL A 149 6.69 9.64 24.69
C VAL A 149 6.20 9.13 23.34
N SER A 150 5.76 10.03 22.45
CA SER A 150 5.37 9.66 21.08
C SER A 150 6.52 9.04 20.30
N GLY A 151 7.75 9.55 20.45
CA GLY A 151 8.96 8.96 19.86
C GLY A 151 9.21 7.52 20.34
N TRP A 152 9.04 7.26 21.63
CA TRP A 152 9.09 5.90 22.19
C TRP A 152 8.00 5.00 21.59
N ILE A 153 6.76 5.47 21.55
CA ILE A 153 5.64 4.72 20.97
C ILE A 153 5.94 4.36 19.51
N THR A 154 6.42 5.32 18.71
CA THR A 154 6.78 5.08 17.31
C THR A 154 7.89 4.04 17.19
N VAL A 155 8.97 4.15 17.97
CA VAL A 155 10.10 3.20 17.88
C VAL A 155 9.72 1.81 18.37
N CYS A 156 8.99 1.70 19.49
CA CYS A 156 8.45 0.43 19.95
C CYS A 156 7.57 -0.20 18.87
N TRP A 157 6.73 0.59 18.21
CA TRP A 157 5.87 0.11 17.14
C TRP A 157 6.64 -0.37 15.91
N GLU A 158 7.67 0.38 15.51
CA GLU A 158 8.54 0.05 14.38
C GLU A 158 9.37 -1.20 14.63
N LEU A 159 9.93 -1.37 15.82
CA LEU A 159 10.74 -2.54 16.18
C LEU A 159 9.91 -3.81 16.39
N SER A 160 8.62 -3.67 16.72
CA SER A 160 7.68 -4.79 16.79
C SER A 160 6.95 -5.05 15.46
N SER A 161 7.48 -4.54 14.34
CA SER A 161 6.93 -4.78 13.01
C SER A 161 6.79 -6.26 12.64
N VAL A 162 7.53 -7.17 13.28
CA VAL A 162 7.35 -8.64 13.16
C VAL A 162 5.90 -9.09 13.40
N MET A 163 5.08 -8.29 14.10
CA MET A 163 3.64 -8.52 14.24
C MET A 163 2.89 -8.59 12.90
N PHE A 164 3.43 -7.98 11.83
CA PHE A 164 2.88 -8.12 10.47
C PHE A 164 2.94 -9.55 9.93
N LEU A 165 3.76 -10.44 10.51
CA LEU A 165 3.82 -11.86 10.13
C LEU A 165 2.86 -12.73 10.96
N THR A 166 2.03 -12.13 11.80
CA THR A 166 1.13 -12.84 12.71
C THR A 166 -0.34 -12.58 12.36
N ARG A 167 -1.26 -13.32 13.00
CA ARG A 167 -2.70 -13.07 12.89
C ARG A 167 -3.13 -11.66 13.31
N TYR A 168 -2.29 -10.93 14.06
CA TYR A 168 -2.57 -9.58 14.55
C TYR A 168 -2.13 -8.47 13.58
N ALA A 169 -1.62 -8.83 12.40
CA ALA A 169 -1.13 -7.88 11.40
C ALA A 169 -2.13 -6.75 11.12
N HIS A 170 -3.43 -7.05 11.05
CA HIS A 170 -4.47 -6.06 10.78
C HIS A 170 -4.68 -5.04 11.90
N TRP A 171 -4.60 -5.44 13.18
CA TRP A 171 -4.65 -4.49 14.29
C TRP A 171 -3.39 -3.62 14.31
N TRP A 172 -2.23 -4.24 14.06
CA TRP A 172 -0.97 -3.51 13.95
C TRP A 172 -0.97 -2.53 12.77
N GLY A 173 -1.62 -2.94 11.69
CA GLY A 173 -1.77 -2.17 10.47
C GLY A 173 -2.56 -0.88 10.69
N MET A 174 -3.60 -0.90 11.51
CA MET A 174 -4.35 0.32 11.81
C MET A 174 -3.50 1.40 12.48
N ILE A 175 -2.63 1.03 13.42
CA ILE A 175 -1.70 1.97 14.05
C ILE A 175 -0.80 2.60 12.98
N GLY A 176 -0.29 1.79 12.06
CA GLY A 176 0.52 2.27 10.95
C GLY A 176 -0.22 3.19 9.98
N ILE A 177 -1.50 2.93 9.70
CA ILE A 177 -2.36 3.81 8.90
C ILE A 177 -2.49 5.18 9.57
N PHE A 178 -2.85 5.22 10.86
CA PHE A 178 -2.95 6.48 11.61
C PHE A 178 -1.63 7.24 11.64
N MET A 179 -0.51 6.52 11.83
CA MET A 179 0.82 7.12 11.78
C MET A 179 1.11 7.75 10.42
N HIS A 180 0.88 7.05 9.30
CA HIS A 180 1.15 7.59 7.95
C HIS A 180 0.22 8.72 7.54
N VAL A 181 -1.04 8.68 7.96
CA VAL A 181 -1.97 9.81 7.79
C VAL A 181 -1.48 11.01 8.59
N GLY A 182 -1.07 10.81 9.85
CA GLY A 182 -0.46 11.85 10.66
C GLY A 182 0.76 12.47 9.99
N ILE A 183 1.69 11.64 9.51
CA ILE A 183 2.87 12.09 8.75
C ILE A 183 2.45 12.87 7.49
N ALA A 184 1.46 12.40 6.72
CA ALA A 184 1.01 13.10 5.52
C ALA A 184 0.44 14.49 5.82
N ILE A 185 -0.17 14.68 6.99
CA ILE A 185 -0.72 15.96 7.45
C ILE A 185 0.39 16.87 7.99
N THR A 186 1.27 16.34 8.84
CA THR A 186 2.26 17.15 9.57
C THR A 186 3.58 17.33 8.82
N MET A 187 3.84 16.54 7.78
CA MET A 187 5.11 16.52 7.05
C MET A 187 4.97 16.65 5.53
N LYS A 188 5.97 17.25 4.89
CA LYS A 188 6.11 17.40 3.43
C LYS A 188 7.00 16.31 2.82
N LEU A 189 6.71 15.04 3.14
CA LEU A 189 7.50 13.92 2.62
C LEU A 189 7.10 13.47 1.20
N GLY A 190 6.17 14.19 0.56
CA GLY A 190 5.70 13.89 -0.79
C GLY A 190 5.04 12.52 -0.85
N MET A 191 5.52 11.65 -1.73
CA MET A 191 4.93 10.34 -1.98
C MET A 191 5.17 9.29 -0.88
N PHE A 192 6.02 9.57 0.12
CA PHE A 192 6.37 8.60 1.18
C PHE A 192 5.15 7.99 1.86
N SER A 193 4.29 8.82 2.45
CA SER A 193 3.13 8.33 3.20
C SER A 193 2.13 7.59 2.31
N TYR A 194 1.93 8.06 1.07
CA TYR A 194 1.02 7.42 0.12
C TYR A 194 1.56 6.07 -0.37
N GLY A 195 2.86 5.99 -0.66
CA GLY A 195 3.52 4.75 -1.03
C GLY A 195 3.42 3.70 0.07
N MET A 196 3.68 4.09 1.32
CA MET A 196 3.50 3.19 2.46
C MET A 196 2.04 2.80 2.66
N LEU A 197 1.10 3.75 2.65
CA LEU A 197 -0.34 3.48 2.79
C LEU A 197 -0.88 2.51 1.74
N SER A 198 -0.34 2.54 0.51
CA SER A 198 -0.75 1.62 -0.55
C SER A 198 -0.51 0.15 -0.19
N LEU A 199 0.49 -0.16 0.65
CA LEU A 199 0.80 -1.53 1.07
C LEU A 199 -0.15 -2.06 2.15
N TYR A 200 -0.86 -1.16 2.87
CA TYR A 200 -1.75 -1.55 3.96
C TYR A 200 -3.01 -2.26 3.49
N PHE A 201 -3.39 -2.16 2.21
CA PHE A 201 -4.52 -2.93 1.67
C PHE A 201 -4.34 -4.44 1.87
N VAL A 202 -3.11 -4.94 1.77
CA VAL A 202 -2.80 -6.36 1.99
C VAL A 202 -2.98 -6.74 3.45
N VAL A 203 -2.51 -5.90 4.35
CA VAL A 203 -2.63 -6.12 5.80
C VAL A 203 -4.09 -5.99 6.27
N MET A 204 -4.87 -5.12 5.62
CA MET A 204 -6.29 -4.89 5.90
C MET A 204 -7.22 -5.87 5.18
N ALA A 205 -6.70 -6.92 4.54
CA ALA A 205 -7.51 -7.90 3.82
C ALA A 205 -8.74 -8.44 4.61
N PRO A 206 -8.66 -8.73 5.93
CA PRO A 206 -9.83 -9.15 6.71
C PRO A 206 -11.00 -8.16 6.71
N PHE A 207 -10.72 -6.86 6.54
CA PHE A 207 -11.74 -5.81 6.49
C PHE A 207 -12.09 -5.42 5.05
N VAL A 208 -11.08 -5.37 4.17
CA VAL A 208 -11.21 -4.91 2.79
C VAL A 208 -11.91 -5.95 1.93
N SER A 209 -11.56 -7.24 2.03
CA SER A 209 -12.15 -8.27 1.16
C SER A 209 -13.68 -8.38 1.33
N PRO A 210 -14.25 -8.46 2.56
CA PRO A 210 -15.70 -8.50 2.72
C PRO A 210 -16.41 -7.21 2.28
N LEU A 211 -15.70 -6.08 2.26
CA LEU A 211 -16.22 -4.82 1.73
C LEU A 211 -16.26 -4.86 0.20
N LEU A 212 -15.18 -5.31 -0.45
CA LEU A 212 -15.11 -5.48 -1.89
C LEU A 212 -16.16 -6.49 -2.37
N ASP A 213 -16.32 -7.65 -1.71
CA ASP A 213 -17.34 -8.65 -2.04
C ASP A 213 -18.77 -8.08 -1.94
N ARG A 214 -19.01 -7.16 -0.99
CA ARG A 214 -20.31 -6.47 -0.87
C ARG A 214 -20.52 -5.47 -2.01
N ILE A 215 -19.49 -4.73 -2.39
CA ILE A 215 -19.55 -3.78 -3.51
C ILE A 215 -19.79 -4.52 -4.83
N GLU A 216 -19.07 -5.62 -5.06
CA GLU A 216 -19.21 -6.43 -6.28
C GLU A 216 -20.60 -7.03 -6.46
N ARG A 217 -21.18 -7.57 -5.38
CA ARG A 217 -22.56 -8.07 -5.40
C ARG A 217 -23.55 -6.97 -5.74
N ARG A 218 -23.35 -5.75 -5.21
CA ARG A 218 -24.21 -4.59 -5.54
C ARG A 218 -24.04 -4.13 -6.98
N LEU A 219 -22.85 -4.29 -7.56
CA LEU A 219 -22.57 -3.94 -8.96
C LEU A 219 -22.99 -5.04 -9.95
N GLY A 220 -23.51 -6.18 -9.48
CA GLY A 220 -23.87 -7.32 -10.34
C GLY A 220 -22.66 -7.99 -11.01
N TRP A 221 -21.45 -7.82 -10.45
CA TRP A 221 -20.22 -8.39 -11.02
C TRP A 221 -20.04 -9.87 -10.66
N TRP A 222 -20.82 -10.38 -9.70
CA TRP A 222 -20.74 -11.77 -9.23
C TRP A 222 -21.39 -12.77 -10.19
N ASP A 223 -22.26 -12.30 -11.07
CA ASP A 223 -23.03 -13.16 -12.01
C ASP A 223 -22.27 -13.46 -13.32
N ALA A 224 -21.00 -13.03 -13.43
CA ALA A 224 -20.17 -13.42 -14.56
C ALA A 224 -19.86 -14.92 -14.46
N PRO A 225 -20.17 -15.74 -15.49
CA PRO A 225 -19.98 -17.19 -15.45
C PRO A 225 -18.56 -17.56 -15.00
N ASP A 226 -18.41 -18.45 -14.00
CA ASP A 226 -17.10 -19.02 -13.68
C ASP A 226 -16.61 -19.78 -14.93
N PRO A 227 -15.49 -19.38 -15.56
CA PRO A 227 -14.97 -20.08 -16.74
C PRO A 227 -14.63 -21.55 -16.47
N ARG A 228 -14.45 -21.92 -15.19
CA ARG A 228 -14.21 -23.30 -14.74
C ARG A 228 -15.49 -24.09 -14.50
N ASN A 229 -16.64 -23.44 -14.51
CA ASN A 229 -17.96 -24.07 -14.44
C ASN A 229 -18.93 -23.38 -15.41
N PRO A 230 -18.76 -23.58 -16.74
CA PRO A 230 -19.67 -23.03 -17.75
C PRO A 230 -21.11 -23.54 -17.62
N SER A 231 -21.33 -24.55 -16.78
CA SER A 231 -22.63 -25.16 -16.43
C SER A 231 -23.22 -24.67 -15.10
N GLY A 232 -22.68 -23.60 -14.49
CA GLY A 232 -23.27 -22.99 -13.28
C GLY A 232 -24.76 -22.68 -13.51
N PRO A 233 -25.64 -23.00 -12.54
CA PRO A 233 -27.02 -23.36 -12.82
C PRO A 233 -27.78 -22.19 -13.42
N THR A 234 -28.09 -22.31 -14.71
CA THR A 234 -29.33 -21.76 -15.26
C THR A 234 -30.45 -22.75 -14.93
N GLU A 235 -30.61 -23.11 -13.66
CA GLU A 235 -31.85 -23.77 -13.24
C GLU A 235 -32.91 -22.67 -13.29
N ALA A 236 -33.54 -22.56 -14.45
CA ALA A 236 -34.84 -21.92 -14.54
C ALA A 236 -35.73 -22.53 -13.44
N PRO A 237 -36.48 -21.71 -12.68
CA PRO A 237 -37.37 -22.25 -11.66
C PRO A 237 -38.29 -23.26 -12.34
N SER A 238 -38.19 -24.53 -11.92
CA SER A 238 -39.04 -25.61 -12.39
C SER A 238 -40.49 -25.21 -12.10
N THR A 239 -41.20 -24.74 -13.12
CA THR A 239 -42.65 -24.45 -13.07
C THR A 239 -43.48 -25.74 -13.18
N ALA A 240 -42.98 -26.88 -12.71
CA ALA A 240 -43.61 -28.19 -12.88
C ALA A 240 -43.97 -28.85 -11.53
N GLU A 241 -44.65 -28.10 -10.65
CA GLU A 241 -45.62 -28.70 -9.71
C GLU A 241 -47.00 -28.04 -9.92
N ALA A 242 -47.45 -28.03 -11.17
CA ALA A 242 -48.85 -27.86 -11.50
C ALA A 242 -49.53 -29.23 -11.53
N GLY A 243 -50.16 -29.57 -10.41
CA GLY A 243 -51.41 -30.34 -10.33
C GLY A 243 -51.47 -31.72 -10.97
N LYS A 244 -51.52 -32.75 -10.12
CA LYS A 244 -52.12 -34.09 -10.33
C LYS A 244 -51.98 -34.83 -8.98
N HIS A 245 -53.00 -35.29 -8.25
CA HIS A 245 -54.35 -35.75 -8.61
C HIS A 245 -55.33 -35.57 -7.43
N PRO A 246 -56.64 -35.48 -7.71
CA PRO A 246 -57.71 -35.67 -6.73
C PRO A 246 -58.09 -37.16 -6.57
N VAL A 247 -58.91 -37.38 -5.53
CA VAL A 247 -59.59 -38.60 -5.04
C VAL A 247 -58.86 -39.33 -3.92
#